data_AF-A0A9D2Q8J0-F1
#
_entry.id   AF-A0A9D2Q8J0-F1
#
_cell.length_a   1.000
_cell.length_b   1.000
_cell.length_c   1.000
_cell.angle_alpha   90.00
_cell.angle_beta   90.00
_cell.angle_gamma   90.00
#
_symmetry.space_group_name_H-M   'P 1'
#
loop_
_entity.id
_entity.type
_entity.pdbx_description
1 polymer ?
#
loop_
_entity_poly.entity_id
_entity_poly.type
_entity_poly.pdbx_seq_one_letter_code
_entity_poly.pdbx_strand_id
1 'polypeptide(L)'
;MLKYIPYILLFALATMIVYAWGMWRSMRQQQDLSNMLSAKGIAKVKKALKKNGAMTAKELEPFIKDLTAKQPFSREQIAVTDPKKFLGSILPYMVKQKMITETTENGKAVYQLRR
;
A
#
# COMPACT_ATOMS: atom_id res chain seq x y z
N MET A 1 -19.98 48.86 -0.34
CA MET A 1 -19.40 47.54 -0.64
C MET A 1 -18.47 47.00 0.46
N LEU A 2 -17.72 47.84 1.21
CA LEU A 2 -16.84 47.37 2.31
C LEU A 2 -17.52 46.59 3.45
N LYS A 3 -18.82 46.83 3.72
CA LYS A 3 -19.56 46.16 4.81
C LYS A 3 -19.70 44.64 4.64
N TYR A 4 -19.58 44.11 3.43
CA TYR A 4 -19.72 42.68 3.14
C TYR A 4 -18.39 41.92 3.14
N ILE A 5 -17.26 42.62 3.06
CA ILE A 5 -15.92 42.04 3.09
C ILE A 5 -15.70 41.10 4.29
N PRO A 6 -16.07 41.46 5.54
CA PRO A 6 -15.90 40.54 6.66
C PRO A 6 -16.76 39.28 6.55
N TYR A 7 -17.96 39.36 5.98
CA TYR A 7 -18.83 38.20 5.78
C TYR A 7 -18.29 37.25 4.69
N ILE A 8 -17.74 37.81 3.60
CA ILE A 8 -17.10 37.03 2.54
C ILE A 8 -15.83 36.34 3.08
N LEU A 9 -15.05 37.02 3.91
CA LEU A 9 -13.87 36.43 4.57
C LEU A 9 -14.24 35.29 5.52
N LEU A 10 -15.28 35.47 6.35
CA LEU A 10 -15.78 34.41 7.23
C LEU A 10 -16.31 33.21 6.44
N PHE A 11 -17.02 33.47 5.34
CA PHE A 11 -17.51 32.43 4.45
C PHE A 11 -16.34 31.68 3.78
N ALA A 12 -15.32 32.39 3.28
CA ALA A 12 -14.12 31.79 2.72
C ALA A 12 -13.35 30.94 3.74
N LEU A 13 -13.31 31.36 5.00
CA LEU A 13 -12.69 30.59 6.08
C LEU A 13 -13.47 29.29 6.35
N ALA A 14 -14.80 29.37 6.37
CA ALA A 14 -15.66 28.19 6.54
C ALA A 14 -15.49 27.19 5.40
N THR A 15 -15.45 27.64 4.14
CA THR A 15 -15.23 26.74 2.99
C THR A 15 -13.84 26.12 3.02
N MET A 16 -12.81 26.85 3.45
CA MET A 16 -11.45 26.33 3.60
C MET A 16 -11.38 25.18 4.62
N ILE A 17 -12.11 25.28 5.73
CA ILE A 17 -12.20 24.21 6.74
C ILE A 17 -12.87 22.96 6.16
N VAL A 18 -13.98 23.11 5.45
CA VAL A 18 -14.69 21.99 4.80
C VAL A 18 -13.79 21.30 3.76
N TYR A 19 -13.08 22.09 2.96
CA TYR A 19 -12.18 21.55 1.94
C TYR A 19 -11.00 20.79 2.57
N ALA A 20 -10.37 21.36 3.59
CA ALA A 20 -9.30 20.70 4.34
C ALA A 20 -9.78 19.37 4.96
N TRP A 21 -10.99 19.35 5.51
CA TRP A 21 -11.59 18.12 6.05
C TRP A 21 -11.85 17.06 4.98
N GLY A 22 -12.39 17.47 3.82
CA GLY A 22 -12.60 16.58 2.68
C GLY A 22 -11.30 15.95 2.18
N MET A 23 -10.25 16.76 2.04
CA MET A 23 -8.92 16.31 1.65
C MET A 23 -8.34 15.32 2.67
N TRP A 24 -8.43 15.63 3.97
CA TRP A 24 -7.94 14.72 5.01
C TRP A 24 -8.67 13.37 5.02
N ARG A 25 -9.98 13.35 4.75
CA ARG A 25 -10.74 12.10 4.60
C ARG A 25 -10.25 11.32 3.38
N SER A 26 -10.10 11.96 2.23
CA SER A 26 -9.65 11.33 0.98
C SER A 26 -8.25 10.73 1.12
N MET A 27 -7.31 11.46 1.74
CA MET A 27 -5.95 10.96 2.00
C MET A 27 -5.96 9.72 2.91
N ARG A 28 -6.80 9.70 3.96
CA ARG A 28 -6.95 8.51 4.83
C ARG A 28 -7.48 7.31 4.05
N GLN A 29 -8.50 7.51 3.21
CA GLN A 29 -9.06 6.45 2.39
C GLN A 29 -8.04 5.86 1.42
N GLN A 30 -7.21 6.71 0.79
CA GLN A 30 -6.13 6.27 -0.09
C GLN A 30 -5.05 5.49 0.70
N GLN A 31 -4.72 5.93 1.91
CA GLN A 31 -3.78 5.22 2.78
C GLN A 31 -4.31 3.84 3.17
N ASP A 32 -5.58 3.73 3.52
CA ASP A 32 -6.22 2.46 3.87
C ASP A 32 -6.27 1.49 2.68
N LEU A 33 -6.56 1.98 1.47
CA LEU A 33 -6.49 1.19 0.24
C LEU A 33 -5.08 0.66 -0.02
N SER A 34 -4.06 1.50 0.15
CA SER A 34 -2.66 1.11 0.01
C SER A 34 -2.26 0.07 1.06
N ASN A 35 -2.65 0.26 2.31
CA ASN A 35 -2.42 -0.69 3.40
C ASN A 35 -3.09 -2.05 3.10
N MET A 36 -4.31 -2.05 2.56
CA MET A 36 -4.99 -3.27 2.14
C MET A 36 -4.28 -3.97 0.99
N LEU A 37 -3.77 -3.22 0.01
CA LEU A 37 -2.97 -3.78 -1.07
C LEU A 37 -1.69 -4.42 -0.54
N SER A 38 -0.96 -3.73 0.35
CA SER A 38 0.22 -4.26 1.03
C SER A 38 -0.11 -5.53 1.83
N ALA A 39 -1.20 -5.55 2.60
CA ALA A 39 -1.61 -6.72 3.37
C ALA A 39 -1.94 -7.92 2.47
N LYS A 40 -2.67 -7.68 1.36
CA LYS A 40 -2.94 -8.71 0.34
C LYS A 40 -1.65 -9.19 -0.32
N GLY A 41 -0.72 -8.29 -0.61
CA GLY A 41 0.60 -8.59 -1.17
C GLY A 41 1.41 -9.50 -0.24
N ILE A 42 1.51 -9.13 1.03
CA ILE A 42 2.17 -9.92 2.09
C ILE A 42 1.54 -11.31 2.17
N ALA A 43 0.20 -11.41 2.19
CA ALA A 43 -0.50 -12.69 2.23
C ALA A 43 -0.19 -13.56 1.00
N LYS A 44 -0.13 -12.96 -0.20
CA LYS A 44 0.23 -13.65 -1.44
C LYS A 44 1.68 -14.13 -1.43
N VAL A 45 2.63 -13.29 -1.01
CA VAL A 45 4.04 -13.67 -0.84
C VAL A 45 4.18 -14.81 0.16
N LYS A 46 3.55 -14.70 1.34
CA LYS A 46 3.55 -15.78 2.35
C LYS A 46 3.00 -17.09 1.78
N LYS A 47 1.93 -17.03 0.99
CA LYS A 47 1.33 -18.21 0.34
C LYS A 47 2.24 -18.80 -0.73
N ALA A 48 2.94 -17.97 -1.51
CA ALA A 48 3.91 -18.42 -2.51
C ALA A 48 5.10 -19.12 -1.84
N LEU A 49 5.70 -18.49 -0.82
CA LEU A 49 6.82 -19.06 -0.06
C LEU A 49 6.43 -20.36 0.67
N LYS A 50 5.21 -20.45 1.20
CA LYS A 50 4.72 -21.70 1.83
C LYS A 50 4.57 -22.85 0.82
N LYS A 51 4.21 -22.56 -0.44
CA LYS A 51 3.97 -23.58 -1.46
C LYS A 51 5.22 -23.99 -2.23
N ASN A 52 6.05 -23.01 -2.58
CA ASN A 52 7.19 -23.20 -3.46
C ASN A 52 8.53 -23.24 -2.71
N GLY A 53 8.55 -22.91 -1.42
CA GLY A 53 9.77 -22.83 -0.62
C GLY A 53 10.45 -21.47 -0.74
N ALA A 54 11.78 -21.48 -0.67
CA ALA A 54 12.60 -20.28 -0.75
C ALA A 54 12.57 -19.71 -2.18
N MET A 55 12.28 -18.41 -2.33
CA MET A 55 12.17 -17.75 -3.64
C MET A 55 12.84 -16.38 -3.65
N THR A 56 13.41 -15.99 -4.77
CA THR A 56 13.95 -14.65 -5.02
C THR A 56 12.84 -13.63 -5.25
N ALA A 57 13.15 -12.34 -5.10
CA ALA A 57 12.20 -11.27 -5.42
C ALA A 57 11.65 -11.37 -6.86
N LYS A 58 12.50 -11.72 -7.84
CA LYS A 58 12.08 -11.89 -9.24
C LYS A 58 11.06 -13.01 -9.43
N GLU A 59 11.22 -14.11 -8.71
CA GLU A 59 10.29 -15.24 -8.77
C GLU A 59 8.96 -14.93 -8.07
N LEU A 60 8.95 -13.96 -7.14
CA LEU A 60 7.73 -13.48 -6.48
C LEU A 60 6.91 -12.49 -7.32
N GLU A 61 7.53 -11.79 -8.29
CA GLU A 61 6.86 -10.83 -9.19
C GLU A 61 5.59 -11.38 -9.87
N PRO A 62 5.58 -12.58 -10.49
CA PRO A 62 4.38 -13.11 -11.13
C PRO A 62 3.24 -13.40 -10.15
N PHE A 63 3.50 -13.55 -8.85
CA PHE A 63 2.46 -13.84 -7.85
C PHE A 63 1.69 -12.59 -7.40
N ILE A 64 2.24 -11.41 -7.65
CA ILE A 64 1.70 -10.13 -7.20
C ILE A 64 1.32 -9.18 -8.35
N LYS A 65 1.67 -9.50 -9.60
CA LYS A 65 1.43 -8.61 -10.76
C LYS A 65 -0.04 -8.23 -10.95
N ASP A 66 -0.96 -9.16 -10.70
CA ASP A 66 -2.40 -8.96 -10.87
C ASP A 66 -3.10 -8.63 -9.54
N LEU A 67 -2.32 -8.23 -8.52
CA LEU A 67 -2.86 -7.97 -7.19
C LEU A 67 -3.61 -6.64 -7.18
N THR A 68 -4.88 -6.70 -6.76
CA THR A 68 -5.75 -5.54 -6.61
C THR A 68 -6.39 -5.50 -5.23
N ALA A 69 -6.60 -4.30 -4.72
CA ALA A 69 -7.30 -4.01 -3.49
C ALA A 69 -8.44 -3.05 -3.78
N LYS A 70 -9.64 -3.41 -3.35
CA LYS A 70 -10.88 -2.66 -3.54
C LYS A 70 -11.65 -2.68 -2.22
N GLN A 71 -12.18 -1.53 -1.82
CA GLN A 71 -13.04 -1.44 -0.64
C GLN A 71 -14.42 -2.07 -0.93
N PRO A 72 -15.03 -2.76 0.05
CA PRO A 72 -16.40 -3.23 -0.11
C PRO A 72 -17.32 -2.02 -0.32
N PHE A 73 -18.28 -2.15 -1.23
CA PHE A 73 -19.26 -1.10 -1.57
C PHE A 73 -18.68 0.21 -2.17
N SER A 74 -17.38 0.28 -2.46
CA SER A 74 -16.74 1.41 -3.17
C SER A 74 -16.37 1.05 -4.60
N ARG A 75 -16.29 2.04 -5.49
CA ARG A 75 -15.69 1.90 -6.83
C ARG A 75 -14.18 2.11 -6.83
N GLU A 76 -13.62 2.64 -5.75
CA GLU A 76 -12.19 2.88 -5.63
C GLU A 76 -11.41 1.57 -5.52
N GLN A 77 -10.40 1.43 -6.38
CA GLN A 77 -9.51 0.30 -6.41
C GLN A 77 -8.08 0.77 -6.64
N ILE A 78 -7.13 0.04 -6.07
CA ILE A 78 -5.71 0.21 -6.32
C ILE A 78 -5.14 -1.12 -6.79
N ALA A 79 -4.26 -1.07 -7.79
CA ALA A 79 -3.59 -2.22 -8.37
C ALA A 79 -2.07 -2.05 -8.25
N VAL A 80 -1.35 -3.16 -8.27
CA VAL A 80 0.12 -3.12 -8.36
C VAL A 80 0.52 -2.61 -9.75
N THR A 81 1.11 -1.42 -9.81
CA THR A 81 1.58 -0.82 -11.07
C THR A 81 2.95 -1.37 -11.48
N ASP A 82 3.85 -1.55 -10.52
CA ASP A 82 5.19 -2.07 -10.72
C ASP A 82 5.46 -3.17 -9.67
N PRO A 83 5.42 -4.45 -10.06
CA PRO A 83 5.63 -5.58 -9.16
C PRO A 83 6.98 -5.52 -8.46
N LYS A 84 8.04 -5.13 -9.18
CA LYS A 84 9.40 -5.07 -8.65
C LYS A 84 9.52 -3.99 -7.58
N LYS A 85 8.99 -2.79 -7.82
CA LYS A 85 8.95 -1.72 -6.80
C LYS A 85 8.09 -2.10 -5.61
N PHE A 86 6.94 -2.73 -5.84
CA PHE A 86 6.06 -3.17 -4.77
C PHE A 86 6.71 -4.24 -3.88
N LEU A 87 7.42 -5.23 -4.46
CA LEU A 87 8.23 -6.17 -3.68
C LEU A 87 9.35 -5.48 -2.93
N GLY A 88 10.02 -4.52 -3.57
CA GLY A 88 11.05 -3.70 -2.93
C GLY A 88 10.57 -2.94 -1.69
N SER A 89 9.28 -2.62 -1.60
CA SER A 89 8.71 -1.97 -0.40
C SER A 89 8.20 -2.98 0.64
N ILE A 90 7.59 -4.10 0.24
CA ILE A 90 7.01 -5.06 1.19
C ILE A 90 8.03 -6.07 1.75
N LEU A 91 9.03 -6.50 0.98
CA LEU A 91 9.98 -7.53 1.42
C LEU A 91 10.84 -7.06 2.61
N PRO A 92 11.47 -5.87 2.60
CA PRO A 92 12.21 -5.38 3.75
C PRO A 92 11.33 -5.24 5.00
N TYR A 93 10.07 -4.83 4.81
CA TYR A 93 9.09 -4.76 5.89
C TYR A 93 8.80 -6.16 6.46
N MET A 94 8.58 -7.17 5.63
CA MET A 94 8.33 -8.56 6.06
C MET A 94 9.54 -9.17 6.80
N VAL A 95 10.76 -8.86 6.36
CA VAL A 95 12.00 -9.26 7.05
C VAL A 95 12.09 -8.58 8.43
N LYS A 96 11.89 -7.25 8.48
CA LYS A 96 11.91 -6.45 9.71
C LYS A 96 10.86 -6.93 10.73
N GLN A 97 9.68 -7.29 10.25
CA GLN A 97 8.58 -7.84 11.06
C GLN A 97 8.75 -9.33 11.38
N LYS A 98 9.91 -9.93 11.07
CA LYS A 98 10.22 -11.33 11.36
C LYS A 98 9.25 -12.34 10.71
N MET A 99 8.56 -11.96 9.63
CA MET A 99 7.63 -12.86 8.92
C MET A 99 8.39 -13.82 7.98
N ILE A 100 9.46 -13.32 7.38
CA ILE A 100 10.34 -14.03 6.46
C ILE A 100 11.80 -13.77 6.86
N THR A 101 12.70 -14.60 6.37
CA THR A 101 14.15 -14.39 6.48
C THR A 101 14.74 -14.26 5.08
N GLU A 102 15.74 -13.40 4.96
CA GLU A 102 16.53 -13.21 3.76
C GLU A 102 17.85 -13.97 3.92
N THR A 103 18.13 -14.87 2.99
CA THR A 103 19.37 -15.64 2.92
C THR A 103 20.02 -15.36 1.57
N THR A 104 21.34 -15.32 1.52
CA THR A 104 22.06 -15.20 0.25
C THR A 104 22.38 -16.60 -0.26
N GLU A 105 21.75 -17.01 -1.37
CA GLU A 105 22.09 -18.24 -2.08
C GLU A 105 22.62 -17.88 -3.47
N ASN A 106 23.78 -18.42 -3.85
CA ASN A 106 24.39 -18.20 -5.17
C ASN A 106 24.51 -16.70 -5.56
N GLY A 107 24.85 -15.85 -4.59
CA GLY A 107 24.99 -14.40 -4.78
C GLY A 107 23.68 -13.64 -4.99
N LYS A 108 22.51 -14.28 -4.79
CA LYS A 108 21.19 -13.67 -4.90
C LYS A 108 20.47 -13.71 -3.55
N ALA A 109 19.72 -12.65 -3.25
CA ALA A 109 18.83 -12.61 -2.10
C ALA A 109 17.63 -13.54 -2.33
N VAL A 110 17.49 -14.55 -1.47
CA VAL A 110 16.40 -15.51 -1.44
C VAL A 110 15.62 -15.31 -0.15
N TYR A 111 14.30 -15.30 -0.26
CA TYR A 111 13.40 -15.13 0.88
C TYR A 111 12.75 -16.45 1.23
N GLN A 112 12.70 -16.76 2.52
CA GLN A 112 12.05 -17.97 3.04
C GLN A 112 11.15 -17.64 4.23
N LEU A 113 10.11 -18.45 4.42
CA LEU A 113 9.22 -18.29 5.56
C LEU A 113 9.98 -18.57 6.86
N ARG A 114 9.87 -17.67 7.83
CA ARG A 114 10.41 -17.93 9.17
C ARG A 114 9.60 -19.06 9.81
N ARG A 115 10.27 -20.14 10.24
CA ARG A 115 9.67 -21.19 11.07
C ARG A 115 9.43 -20.69 12.50
#